data_AF-A0A945A900-F1
#
_entry.id   AF-A0A945A900-F1
#
_cell.length_a   1.000
_cell.length_b   1.000
_cell.length_c   1.000
_cell.angle_alpha   90.00
_cell.angle_beta   90.00
_cell.angle_gamma   90.00
#
_symmetry.space_group_name_H-M   'P 1'
#
loop_
_entity.id
_entity.type
_entity.pdbx_description
1 polymer ?
#
loop_
_entity_poly.entity_id
_entity_poly.type
_entity_poly.pdbx_seq_one_letter_code
_entity_poly.pdbx_strand_id
1 'polypeptide(L)'
;MAKDPCQVQELLNQLNSEIDPDIKRIGIVLAAGHGKRIRSETSKMLHEIWGRPSALRVAEAIRKGLISPNQVVVVGIKGADVARATG
;
A
#
# COMPACT_ATOMS: atom_id res chain seq x y z
N MET A 1 -8.98 -15.20 10.69
CA MET A 1 -8.33 -16.24 9.86
C MET A 1 -7.13 -15.63 9.17
N ALA A 2 -5.94 -16.25 9.27
CA ALA A 2 -4.82 -15.86 8.41
C ALA A 2 -5.24 -16.14 6.96
N LYS A 3 -5.17 -15.14 6.08
CA LYS A 3 -5.44 -15.33 4.65
C LYS A 3 -4.42 -16.31 4.09
N ASP A 4 -4.85 -17.23 3.24
CA ASP A 4 -3.99 -18.18 2.55
C ASP A 4 -2.89 -17.41 1.78
N PRO A 5 -1.59 -17.70 2.00
CA PRO A 5 -0.49 -17.06 1.27
C PRO A 5 -0.67 -17.08 -0.25
N CYS A 6 -1.24 -18.15 -0.81
CA CYS A 6 -1.50 -18.27 -2.25
C CYS A 6 -2.47 -17.18 -2.74
N GLN A 7 -3.57 -16.99 -2.01
CA GLN A 7 -4.57 -15.96 -2.33
C GLN A 7 -4.02 -14.53 -2.22
N VAL A 8 -3.11 -14.29 -1.26
CA VAL A 8 -2.46 -12.98 -1.13
C VAL A 8 -1.53 -12.73 -2.32
N GLN A 9 -0.75 -13.72 -2.74
CA GLN A 9 0.13 -13.58 -3.89
C GLN A 9 -0.64 -13.33 -5.18
N GLU A 10 -1.73 -14.07 -5.42
CA GLU A 10 -2.61 -13.86 -6.58
C GLU A 10 -3.20 -12.45 -6.61
N LEU A 11 -3.68 -11.96 -5.46
CA LEU A 11 -4.17 -10.59 -5.34
C LEU A 11 -3.08 -9.56 -5.67
N LEU A 12 -1.88 -9.73 -5.13
CA LEU A 12 -0.78 -8.80 -5.40
C LEU A 12 -0.41 -8.83 -6.89
N ASN A 13 -0.37 -10.00 -7.51
CA ASN A 13 -0.11 -10.11 -8.94
C ASN A 13 -1.17 -9.41 -9.80
N GLN A 14 -2.44 -9.39 -9.36
CA GLN A 14 -3.52 -8.67 -10.06
C GLN A 14 -3.43 -7.15 -9.91
N LEU A 15 -2.91 -6.66 -8.78
CA LEU A 15 -2.79 -5.22 -8.50
C LEU A 15 -1.47 -4.63 -9.00
N ASN A 16 -0.43 -5.44 -9.15
CA ASN A 16 0.89 -4.96 -9.55
C ASN A 16 0.91 -4.54 -11.03
N SER A 17 1.63 -3.46 -11.29
CA SER A 17 2.05 -3.06 -12.63
C SER A 17 3.56 -3.18 -12.77
N GLU A 18 4.05 -3.21 -14.00
CA GLU A 18 5.49 -3.16 -14.27
C GLU A 18 6.09 -1.80 -13.85
N ILE A 19 7.39 -1.82 -13.55
CA ILE A 19 8.18 -0.61 -13.30
C ILE A 19 8.70 -0.12 -14.64
N ASP A 20 8.51 1.16 -14.94
CA ASP A 20 9.04 1.81 -16.14
C ASP A 20 10.55 2.05 -15.98
N PRO A 21 11.42 1.36 -16.73
CA PRO A 21 12.87 1.48 -16.58
C PRO A 21 13.44 2.84 -17.05
N ASP A 22 12.71 3.57 -17.89
CA ASP A 22 13.15 4.88 -18.41
C ASP A 22 12.98 5.99 -17.36
N ILE A 23 12.12 5.77 -16.36
CA ILE A 23 11.85 6.73 -15.28
C ILE A 23 12.74 6.44 -14.06
N LYS A 24 13.77 7.28 -13.88
CA LYS A 24 14.81 7.13 -12.85
C LYS A 24 14.38 7.37 -11.39
N ARG A 25 13.11 7.71 -11.14
CA ARG A 25 12.60 8.02 -9.79
C ARG A 25 11.61 6.95 -9.38
N ILE A 26 11.84 6.29 -8.24
CA ILE A 26 10.92 5.32 -7.65
C ILE A 26 10.57 5.73 -6.22
N GLY A 27 9.30 5.66 -5.87
CA GLY A 27 8.83 5.90 -4.51
C GLY A 27 8.58 4.59 -3.77
N ILE A 28 8.96 4.51 -2.49
CA ILE A 28 8.72 3.33 -1.66
C ILE A 28 7.88 3.73 -0.45
N VAL A 29 6.68 3.16 -0.32
CA VAL A 29 5.78 3.35 0.83
C VAL A 29 5.90 2.15 1.77
N LEU A 30 6.41 2.36 2.98
CA LEU A 30 6.51 1.32 4.00
C LEU A 30 5.22 1.26 4.83
N ALA A 31 4.25 0.45 4.38
CA ALA A 31 2.92 0.30 4.97
C ALA A 31 2.72 -1.03 5.75
N ALA A 32 3.81 -1.71 6.13
CA ALA A 32 3.77 -3.00 6.82
C ALA A 32 3.66 -2.92 8.36
N GLY A 33 3.40 -1.72 8.90
CA GLY A 33 3.37 -1.47 10.34
C GLY A 33 2.16 -2.07 11.06
N HIS A 34 2.38 -2.63 12.25
CA HIS A 34 1.39 -3.41 13.00
C HIS A 34 0.39 -2.60 13.85
N GLY A 35 0.54 -1.27 13.96
CA GLY A 35 -0.45 -0.42 14.63
C GLY A 35 -0.72 -0.71 16.12
N LYS A 36 0.23 -1.27 16.89
CA LYS A 36 0.03 -1.73 18.29
C LYS A 36 -0.68 -0.74 19.23
N ARG A 37 -0.46 0.58 19.06
CA ARG A 37 -1.04 1.62 19.92
C ARG A 37 -2.49 2.00 19.55
N ILE A 38 -2.94 1.69 18.34
CA ILE A 38 -4.25 2.12 17.82
C ILE A 38 -5.40 1.18 18.21
N ARG A 39 -5.13 -0.01 18.80
CA ARG A 39 -6.13 -0.96 19.34
C ARG A 39 -7.39 -1.13 18.45
N SER A 40 -7.19 -1.14 17.13
CA SER A 40 -8.26 -1.23 16.13
C SER A 40 -8.08 -2.50 15.32
N GLU A 41 -9.20 -3.12 14.94
CA GLU A 41 -9.20 -4.20 13.96
C GLU A 41 -8.90 -3.71 12.54
N THR A 42 -9.08 -2.42 12.27
CA THR A 42 -8.67 -1.81 11.01
C THR A 42 -7.16 -1.53 11.03
N SER A 43 -6.45 -1.91 9.96
CA SER A 43 -5.03 -1.57 9.81
C SER A 43 -4.80 -0.07 9.98
N LYS A 44 -3.77 0.35 10.73
CA LYS A 44 -3.41 1.77 10.91
C LYS A 44 -3.32 2.51 9.57
N MET A 45 -2.87 1.83 8.52
CA MET A 45 -2.70 2.38 7.18
C MET A 45 -4.02 2.77 6.50
N LEU A 46 -5.12 2.12 6.90
CA LEU A 46 -6.48 2.33 6.40
C LEU A 46 -7.31 3.27 7.28
N HIS A 47 -6.78 3.73 8.41
CA HIS A 47 -7.45 4.76 9.19
C HIS A 47 -7.57 6.03 8.36
N GLU A 48 -8.76 6.60 8.37
CA GLU A 48 -9.06 7.76 7.56
C GLU A 48 -8.72 9.05 8.29
N ILE A 49 -8.05 9.93 7.56
CA ILE A 49 -8.01 11.35 7.88
C ILE A 49 -8.96 11.98 6.88
N TRP A 50 -9.89 12.85 7.29
CA TRP A 50 -10.81 13.56 6.38
C TRP A 50 -11.38 12.69 5.22
N GLY A 51 -11.96 11.53 5.56
CA GLY A 51 -12.64 10.65 4.59
C GLY A 51 -11.76 9.95 3.56
N ARG A 52 -10.43 9.89 3.75
CA ARG A 52 -9.56 9.07 2.86
C ARG A 52 -8.57 8.24 3.67
N PRO A 53 -8.18 7.03 3.23
CA PRO A 53 -7.15 6.24 3.89
C PRO A 53 -5.80 6.97 3.97
N SER A 54 -5.11 6.84 5.11
CA SER A 54 -3.82 7.49 5.34
C SER A 54 -2.74 7.00 4.37
N ALA A 55 -2.65 5.70 4.09
CA ALA A 55 -1.66 5.16 3.16
C ALA A 55 -1.92 5.58 1.70
N LEU A 56 -3.19 5.70 1.30
CA LEU A 56 -3.55 6.20 -0.03
C LEU A 56 -3.07 7.65 -0.22
N ARG A 57 -3.16 8.50 0.81
CA ARG A 57 -2.61 9.86 0.72
C ARG A 57 -1.11 9.87 0.47
N VAL A 58 -0.36 9.01 1.14
CA VAL A 58 1.11 8.93 0.96
C VAL A 58 1.44 8.44 -0.45
N ALA A 59 0.75 7.40 -0.92
CA ALA A 59 0.88 6.90 -2.29
C ALA A 59 0.60 8.00 -3.33
N GLU A 60 -0.52 8.72 -3.19
CA GLU A 60 -0.85 9.84 -4.09
C GLU A 60 0.19 10.96 -4.02
N ALA A 61 0.70 11.30 -2.83
CA ALA A 61 1.69 12.35 -2.65
C ALA A 61 3.01 12.01 -3.34
N ILE A 62 3.45 10.74 -3.26
CA ILE A 62 4.63 10.25 -3.97
C ILE A 62 4.42 10.32 -5.48
N ARG A 63 3.31 9.75 -5.99
CA ARG A 63 3.02 9.75 -7.44
C ARG A 63 2.99 11.16 -8.02
N LYS A 64 2.29 12.08 -7.34
CA LYS A 64 2.16 13.49 -7.77
C LYS A 64 3.46 14.27 -7.58
N GLY A 65 4.15 14.08 -6.46
CA GLY A 65 5.34 14.84 -6.09
C GLY A 65 6.61 14.42 -6.84
N LEU A 66 6.80 13.13 -7.08
CA LEU A 66 7.94 12.62 -7.86
C LEU A 66 7.69 12.68 -9.37
N ILE A 67 6.45 12.93 -9.80
CA ILE A 67 6.04 12.87 -11.22
C ILE A 67 6.57 11.56 -11.82
N SER A 68 6.22 10.46 -11.18
CA SER A 68 6.69 9.12 -11.53
C SER A 68 5.57 8.10 -11.28
N PRO A 69 5.32 7.19 -12.24
CA PRO A 69 4.44 6.05 -12.03
C PRO A 69 5.11 4.95 -11.19
N ASN A 70 6.44 4.96 -11.07
CA ASN A 70 7.19 3.92 -10.37
C ASN A 70 7.01 4.06 -8.87
N GLN A 71 6.28 3.11 -8.28
CA GLN A 71 6.03 3.08 -6.86
C GLN A 71 5.95 1.64 -6.34
N VAL A 72 6.54 1.40 -5.17
CA VAL A 72 6.41 0.13 -4.44
C VAL A 72 5.69 0.41 -3.12
N VAL A 73 4.61 -0.31 -2.84
CA VAL A 73 3.92 -0.28 -1.55
C VAL A 73 4.21 -1.57 -0.81
N VAL A 74 5.01 -1.48 0.25
CA VAL A 74 5.36 -2.63 1.10
C VAL A 74 4.25 -2.84 2.11
N VAL A 75 3.55 -3.96 2.00
CA VAL A 75 2.45 -4.32 2.91
C VAL A 75 2.84 -5.46 3.84
N GLY A 76 2.22 -5.48 5.02
CA GLY A 76 2.51 -6.46 6.07
C GLY A 76 1.25 -7.16 6.54
N ILE A 77 1.06 -7.25 7.86
CA ILE A 77 -0.12 -7.92 8.40
C ILE A 77 -1.39 -7.11 8.08
N LYS A 78 -2.45 -7.80 7.66
CA LYS A 78 -3.65 -7.22 7.00
C LYS A 78 -3.32 -6.51 5.67
N GLY A 79 -2.21 -6.89 5.04
CA GLY A 79 -1.66 -6.24 3.84
C GLY A 79 -2.52 -6.34 2.60
N ALA A 80 -3.34 -7.37 2.45
CA ALA A 80 -4.29 -7.48 1.34
C ALA A 80 -5.30 -6.32 1.31
N ASP A 81 -5.74 -5.84 2.48
CA ASP A 81 -6.70 -4.73 2.55
C ASP A 81 -6.01 -3.39 2.28
N VAL A 82 -4.76 -3.26 2.71
CA VAL A 82 -3.91 -2.10 2.37
C VAL A 82 -3.63 -2.06 0.86
N ALA A 83 -3.25 -3.20 0.26
CA ALA A 83 -2.95 -3.31 -1.16
C ALA A 83 -4.16 -2.89 -2.01
N ARG A 84 -5.37 -3.39 -1.72
CA ARG A 84 -6.60 -2.98 -2.43
C ARG A 84 -6.91 -1.49 -2.35
N ALA A 85 -6.47 -0.82 -1.29
CA ALA A 85 -6.75 0.61 -1.10
C ALA A 85 -5.71 1.52 -1.75
N THR A 86 -4.54 0.99 -2.13
CA THR A 86 -3.39 1.79 -2.59
C THR A 86 -2.84 1.39 -3.96
N GLY A 87 -3.09 0.15 -4.40
CA GLY A 87 -2.68 -0.40 -5.68
C GLY A 87 -3.79 -0.34 -6.72
#